data_AF-G7K893-F1
#
_entry.id   AF-G7K893-F1
#
_cell.length_a   1.000
_cell.length_b   1.000
_cell.length_c   1.000
_cell.angle_alpha   90.00
_cell.angle_beta   90.00
_cell.angle_gamma   90.00
#
_symmetry.space_group_name_H-M   'P 1'
#
loop_
_entity.id
_entity.type
_entity.pdbx_description
1 polymer ?
#
loop_
_entity_poly.entity_id
_entity_poly.type
_entity_poly.pdbx_seq_one_letter_code
_entity_poly.pdbx_strand_id
1 'polypeptide(L)'
;MFPAFGNLFMRFANICCKKADVDMNMRAGKLSAAELDNIMTVVANPRQFKVPYWFLNRKKDYKDGKFSQVVSNQLDRKLRDDLERLKKIRNHRGLRHYWGLRVRGQHTTTTG
;
A
#
# COMPACT_ATOMS: atom_id res chain seq x y z
N MET A 1 13.12 -8.67 6.69
CA MET A 1 12.31 -9.63 7.47
C MET A 1 10.91 -9.07 7.79
N PHE A 2 10.15 -8.62 6.77
CA PHE A 2 8.78 -8.09 6.91
C PHE A 2 7.82 -8.35 5.72
N PRO A 3 8.16 -9.08 4.63
CA PRO A 3 7.27 -9.12 3.46
C PRO A 3 6.01 -9.98 3.63
N ALA A 4 5.74 -10.55 4.82
CA ALA A 4 4.57 -11.39 5.06
C ALA A 4 3.24 -10.60 5.04
N PHE A 5 3.27 -9.30 5.34
CA PHE A 5 2.14 -8.41 5.04
C PHE A 5 2.23 -8.07 3.56
N GLY A 6 1.40 -8.70 2.73
CA GLY A 6 1.50 -8.78 1.26
C GLY A 6 1.59 -7.48 0.45
N ASN A 7 1.77 -6.32 1.09
CA ASN A 7 1.94 -5.01 0.46
C ASN A 7 2.97 -4.09 1.17
N LEU A 8 3.78 -4.59 2.11
CA LEU A 8 4.85 -3.80 2.74
C LEU A 8 6.15 -3.96 1.93
N PHE A 9 6.47 -2.98 1.10
CA PHE A 9 7.73 -2.97 0.33
C PHE A 9 8.95 -2.99 1.26
N MET A 10 10.03 -3.66 0.85
CA MET A 10 11.26 -3.78 1.64
C MET A 10 11.83 -2.42 2.09
N ARG A 11 11.75 -1.40 1.23
CA ARG A 11 12.21 -0.04 1.57
C ARG A 11 11.33 0.60 2.64
N PHE A 12 10.03 0.32 2.62
CA PHE A 12 9.09 0.85 3.61
C PHE A 12 9.31 0.20 4.97
N ALA A 13 9.45 -1.14 4.99
CA ALA A 13 9.78 -1.87 6.22
C ALA A 13 11.08 -1.36 6.87
N ASN A 14 12.15 -1.15 6.08
CA ASN A 14 13.41 -0.64 6.60
C ASN A 14 13.29 0.76 7.22
N ILE A 15 12.45 1.64 6.64
CA ILE A 15 12.21 2.96 7.21
C ILE A 15 11.40 2.84 8.50
N CYS A 16 10.37 1.99 8.54
CA CYS A 16 9.60 1.76 9.76
C CYS A 16 10.47 1.23 10.91
N CYS A 17 11.35 0.26 10.66
CA CYS A 17 12.28 -0.25 11.68
C CYS A 17 13.23 0.84 12.18
N LYS A 18 13.79 1.67 11.28
CA LYS A 18 14.64 2.81 11.64
C LYS A 18 13.90 3.92 12.40
N LYS A 19 12.58 4.02 12.25
CA LYS A 19 11.75 5.02 12.95
C LYS A 19 11.16 4.49 14.26
N ALA A 20 11.06 3.18 14.41
CA ALA A 20 10.66 2.49 15.62
C ALA A 20 11.87 2.15 16.53
N ASP A 21 13.08 2.60 16.17
CA ASP A 21 14.34 2.32 16.87
C ASP A 21 14.63 0.83 17.12
N VAL A 22 14.23 -0.02 16.16
CA VAL A 22 14.45 -1.47 16.22
C VAL A 22 15.70 -1.86 15.41
N ASP A 23 16.56 -2.71 15.98
CA ASP A 23 17.73 -3.23 15.29
C ASP A 23 17.31 -4.12 14.10
N MET A 24 17.79 -3.77 12.91
CA MET A 24 17.51 -4.48 11.65
C MET A 24 18.25 -5.81 11.54
N ASN A 25 19.32 -6.02 12.32
CA ASN A 25 20.11 -7.25 12.31
C ASN A 25 19.52 -8.35 13.20
N MET A 26 18.57 -7.97 14.08
CA MET A 26 17.92 -8.90 14.99
C MET A 26 16.94 -9.81 14.24
N ARG A 27 16.88 -11.08 14.64
CA ARG A 27 15.89 -12.03 14.10
C ARG A 27 14.50 -11.70 14.66
N ALA A 28 13.48 -11.69 13.82
CA ALA A 28 12.11 -11.31 14.19
C ALA A 28 11.49 -12.14 15.31
N GLY A 29 11.96 -13.37 15.54
CA GLY A 29 11.50 -14.20 16.66
C GLY A 29 12.01 -13.74 18.04
N LYS A 30 12.90 -12.74 18.10
CA LYS A 30 13.39 -12.17 19.37
C LYS A 30 12.74 -10.82 19.71
N LEU A 31 11.86 -10.31 18.86
CA LEU A 31 11.18 -9.03 19.09
C LEU A 31 10.19 -9.18 20.24
N SER A 32 10.21 -8.21 21.15
CA SER A 32 9.22 -8.08 22.20
C SER A 32 7.87 -7.62 21.63
N ALA A 33 6.78 -7.92 22.35
CA ALA A 33 5.45 -7.46 21.96
C ALA A 33 5.35 -5.92 21.89
N ALA A 34 6.08 -5.21 22.76
CA ALA A 34 6.13 -3.75 22.75
C ALA A 34 6.79 -3.17 21.50
N GLU A 35 7.87 -3.78 21.01
CA GLU A 35 8.52 -3.38 19.76
C GLU A 35 7.62 -3.64 18.55
N LEU A 36 6.86 -4.73 18.56
CA LEU A 36 5.88 -5.04 17.52
C LEU A 36 4.76 -3.98 17.47
N ASP A 37 4.23 -3.59 18.62
CA ASP A 37 3.20 -2.54 18.69
C ASP A 37 3.74 -1.18 18.23
N ASN A 38 4.98 -0.84 18.58
CA ASN A 38 5.64 0.36 18.08
C ASN A 38 5.76 0.35 16.54
N ILE A 39 6.15 -0.79 15.95
CA ILE A 39 6.18 -0.90 14.48
C ILE A 39 4.78 -0.76 13.89
N MET A 40 3.75 -1.37 14.50
CA MET A 40 2.37 -1.27 14.01
C MET A 40 1.85 0.17 14.05
N THR A 41 2.15 0.94 15.10
CA THR A 41 1.77 2.36 15.18
C THR A 41 2.47 3.20 14.12
N VAL A 42 3.76 2.96 13.86
CA VAL A 42 4.52 3.63 12.78
C VAL A 42 3.93 3.33 11.40
N VAL A 43 3.53 2.08 11.16
CA VAL A 43 2.93 1.64 9.89
C VAL A 43 1.53 2.26 9.70
N ALA A 44 0.74 2.37 10.77
CA ALA A 44 -0.59 2.96 10.73
C ALA A 44 -0.55 4.47 10.46
N ASN A 45 0.38 5.20 11.10
CA ASN A 45 0.46 6.66 11.02
C ASN A 45 1.86 7.17 10.61
N PRO A 46 2.35 6.85 9.40
CA PRO A 46 3.72 7.17 8.98
C PRO A 46 4.01 8.68 8.94
N ARG A 47 2.99 9.51 8.78
CA ARG A 47 3.13 10.98 8.76
C ARG A 47 3.59 11.55 10.11
N GLN A 48 3.15 10.95 11.21
CA GLN A 48 3.54 11.39 12.57
C GLN A 48 5.02 11.11 12.83
N PHE A 49 5.57 10.06 12.21
CA PHE A 49 6.97 9.64 12.35
C PHE A 49 7.91 10.27 11.31
N LYS A 50 7.56 11.45 10.78
CA LYS A 50 8.35 12.22 9.81
C LYS A 50 8.65 11.48 8.50
N VAL A 51 7.76 10.59 8.04
CA VAL A 51 7.88 9.98 6.70
C VAL A 51 7.33 10.94 5.65
N PRO A 52 8.07 11.22 4.56
CA PRO A 52 7.63 12.19 3.57
C PRO A 52 6.44 11.69 2.74
N TYR A 53 5.59 12.63 2.29
CA TYR A 53 4.35 12.35 1.55
C TYR A 53 4.59 11.62 0.21
N TRP A 54 5.74 11.84 -0.42
CA TRP A 54 6.09 11.19 -1.69
C TRP A 54 6.41 9.70 -1.53
N PHE A 55 6.57 9.21 -0.29
CA PHE A 55 6.88 7.81 -0.03
C PHE A 55 5.63 6.94 0.22
N LEU A 56 4.47 7.57 0.44
CA LEU A 56 3.22 6.87 0.75
C LEU A 56 2.59 6.24 -0.51
N ASN A 57 1.98 5.07 -0.33
CA ASN A 57 1.34 4.31 -1.42
C ASN A 57 0.07 4.99 -1.96
N ARG A 58 -0.69 5.70 -1.11
CA ARG A 58 -1.92 6.40 -1.51
C ARG A 58 -1.80 7.89 -1.23
N LYS A 59 -1.48 8.64 -2.29
CA LYS A 59 -1.30 10.09 -2.25
C LYS A 59 -2.57 10.77 -2.74
N LYS A 60 -3.03 11.79 -2.01
CA LYS A 60 -4.19 12.63 -2.38
C LYS A 60 -5.40 11.79 -2.78
N ASP A 61 -6.01 11.11 -1.81
CA ASP A 61 -7.23 10.33 -2.06
C ASP A 61 -8.33 11.21 -2.67
N TYR A 62 -9.13 10.66 -3.59
CA TYR A 62 -10.17 11.41 -4.30
C TYR A 62 -11.35 11.83 -3.42
N LYS A 63 -11.64 11.11 -2.32
CA LYS A 63 -12.71 11.45 -1.37
C LYS A 63 -12.21 12.49 -0.37
N ASP A 64 -11.13 12.16 0.32
CA ASP A 64 -10.72 12.89 1.52
C ASP A 64 -9.54 13.86 1.27
N GLY A 65 -8.87 13.77 0.13
CA GLY A 65 -7.65 14.54 -0.17
C GLY A 65 -6.43 14.18 0.68
N LYS A 66 -6.59 13.26 1.64
CA LYS A 66 -5.55 12.87 2.60
C LYS A 66 -4.49 11.99 1.93
N PHE A 67 -3.30 12.02 2.53
CA PHE A 67 -2.18 11.14 2.19
C PHE A 67 -2.11 10.05 3.24
N SER A 68 -2.16 8.78 2.82
CA SER A 68 -2.15 7.65 3.73
C SER A 68 -1.32 6.49 3.20
N GLN A 69 -0.84 5.67 4.12
CA GLN A 69 -0.35 4.34 3.81
C GLN A 69 -1.50 3.35 4.04
N VAL A 70 -1.84 2.59 3.02
CA VAL A 70 -2.91 1.59 3.08
C VAL A 70 -2.28 0.21 3.12
N VAL A 71 -2.70 -0.64 4.07
CA VAL A 71 -2.09 -1.95 4.33
C VAL A 71 -3.16 -3.05 4.30
N SER A 72 -2.76 -4.23 3.79
CA SER A 72 -3.55 -5.47 3.76
C SER A 72 -4.99 -5.26 3.26
N ASN A 73 -6.00 -5.66 4.04
CA ASN A 73 -7.41 -5.65 3.65
C ASN A 73 -7.95 -4.27 3.22
N GLN A 74 -7.36 -3.18 3.74
CA GLN A 74 -7.78 -1.85 3.35
C GLN A 74 -7.38 -1.54 1.90
N LEU A 75 -6.31 -2.15 1.39
CA LEU A 75 -5.83 -1.95 0.03
C LEU A 75 -6.80 -2.55 -0.97
N ASP A 76 -7.27 -3.77 -0.72
CA ASP A 76 -8.25 -4.46 -1.57
C ASP A 76 -9.59 -3.72 -1.60
N ARG A 77 -10.04 -3.22 -0.44
CA ARG A 77 -11.26 -2.39 -0.35
C ARG A 77 -11.13 -1.12 -1.19
N LYS A 78 -10.02 -0.38 -1.04
CA LYS A 78 -9.78 0.84 -1.81
C LYS A 78 -9.65 0.58 -3.32
N LEU A 79 -9.04 -0.54 -3.72
CA LEU A 79 -8.96 -0.94 -5.12
C LEU A 79 -10.35 -1.23 -5.70
N ARG A 80 -11.21 -1.94 -4.94
CA ARG A 80 -12.59 -2.21 -5.36
C ARG A 80 -13.38 -0.91 -5.53
N ASP A 81 -13.33 0.00 -4.57
CA ASP A 81 -13.98 1.31 -4.64
C ASP A 81 -13.55 2.10 -5.89
N ASP A 82 -12.24 2.15 -6.17
CA ASP A 82 -11.70 2.86 -7.33
C ASP A 82 -12.19 2.26 -8.65
N LEU A 83 -12.21 0.93 -8.76
CA LEU A 83 -12.69 0.22 -9.94
C LEU A 83 -14.19 0.42 -10.14
N GLU A 84 -14.98 0.36 -9.06
CA GLU A 84 -16.42 0.60 -9.13
C GLU A 84 -16.74 2.02 -9.60
N ARG A 85 -16.00 3.01 -9.08
CA ARG A 85 -16.10 4.40 -9.55
C ARG A 85 -15.82 4.53 -11.05
N LEU A 86 -14.75 3.89 -11.53
CA LEU A 86 -14.39 3.92 -12.95
C LEU A 86 -15.43 3.23 -13.84
N LYS A 87 -16.07 2.16 -13.35
CA LYS A 87 -17.19 1.49 -14.02
C LYS A 87 -18.41 2.40 -14.11
N LYS A 88 -18.79 3.08 -13.02
CA LYS A 88 -19.94 4.01 -12.99
C LYS A 88 -19.77 5.18 -13.97
N ILE A 89 -18.56 5.73 -14.09
CA ILE A 89 -18.23 6.82 -15.03
C ILE A 89 -18.16 6.32 -16.49
N ARG A 90 -18.16 5.00 -16.73
CA ARG A 90 -17.94 4.38 -18.05
C ARG A 90 -16.63 4.79 -18.72
N ASN A 91 -15.58 5.00 -17.93
CA ASN A 91 -14.24 5.28 -18.45
C ASN A 91 -13.68 4.03 -19.14
N HIS A 92 -13.00 4.17 -20.29
CA HIS A 92 -12.34 3.08 -21.02
C HIS A 92 -11.49 2.17 -20.12
N ARG A 93 -10.72 2.74 -19.18
CA ARG A 93 -9.94 1.96 -18.20
C ARG A 93 -10.84 1.13 -17.27
N GLY A 94 -11.96 1.68 -16.82
CA GLY A 94 -12.94 0.99 -15.98
C GLY A 94 -13.66 -0.14 -16.71
N LEU A 95 -14.03 0.09 -17.97
CA LEU A 95 -14.67 -0.91 -18.83
C LEU A 95 -13.71 -2.07 -19.13
N ARG A 96 -12.44 -1.80 -19.42
CA ARG A 96 -11.43 -2.86 -19.59
C ARG A 96 -11.24 -3.69 -18.32
N HIS A 97 -11.22 -3.06 -17.16
CA HIS A 97 -11.20 -3.77 -15.87
C HIS A 97 -12.48 -4.61 -15.63
N TYR A 98 -13.63 -4.18 -16.15
CA TYR A 98 -14.88 -4.96 -16.08
C TYR A 98 -14.82 -6.21 -16.97
N TRP A 99 -14.28 -6.07 -18.18
CA TRP A 99 -14.11 -7.19 -19.13
C TRP A 99 -12.89 -8.07 -18.86
N GLY A 100 -12.09 -7.77 -17.83
CA GLY A 100 -10.88 -8.54 -17.52
C GLY A 100 -9.73 -8.33 -18.51
N LEU A 101 -9.79 -7.28 -19.33
CA LEU A 101 -8.75 -6.96 -20.32
C LEU A 101 -7.61 -6.15 -19.71
N ARG A 102 -6.42 -6.26 -20.31
CA ARG A 102 -5.26 -5.44 -19.94
C ARG A 102 -5.52 -3.96 -20.25
N VAL A 103 -5.07 -3.10 -19.34
CA VAL A 103 -5.49 -1.69 -19.29
C VAL A 103 -4.39 -0.69 -19.66
N ARG A 104 -3.12 -1.12 -19.68
CA ARG A 104 -1.96 -0.26 -19.96
C ARG A 104 -1.66 -0.11 -21.46
N GLY A 105 -2.64 -0.32 -22.34
CA GLY A 105 -2.46 -0.21 -23.79
C GLY A 105 -1.61 -1.34 -24.41
N GLN A 106 -1.53 -2.49 -23.75
CA GLN A 106 -0.84 -3.65 -24.31
C GLN A 106 -1.62 -4.21 -25.51
N HIS A 107 -0.90 -4.64 -26.55
CA HIS A 107 -1.49 -5.29 -27.71
C HIS A 107 -2.10 -6.63 -27.30
N THR A 108 -3.40 -6.79 -27.53
CA THR A 108 -4.16 -7.99 -27.13
C THR A 108 -4.26 -9.05 -28.24
N THR A 109 -3.68 -8.78 -29.42
CA THR A 109 -3.77 -9.68 -30.58
C THR A 109 -2.83 -10.88 -30.46
N THR A 110 -1.63 -10.67 -29.91
CA THR A 110 -0.57 -11.70 -29.84
C THR A 110 -0.09 -11.93 -28.41
N THR A 111 -0.30 -10.97 -27.52
CA THR A 111 0.09 -11.07 -26.11
C THR A 111 -1.19 -11.05 -25.28
N GLY A 112 -1.39 -12.09 -24.45
CA GLY A 112 -2.47 -12.11 -23.45
C GLY A 112 -2.29 -11.01 -22.42
#